data_AF-A0A7M3XZW0-F1
#
_entry.id   AF-A0A7M3XZW0-F1
#
_cell.length_a   1.000
_cell.length_b   1.000
_cell.length_c   1.000
_cell.angle_alpha   90.00
_cell.angle_beta   90.00
_cell.angle_gamma   90.00
#
_symmetry.space_group_name_H-M   'P 1'
#
loop_
_entity.id
_entity.type
_entity.pdbx_description
1 polymer ?
#
loop_
_entity_poly.entity_id
_entity_poly.type
_entity_poly.pdbx_seq_one_letter_code
_entity_poly.pdbx_strand_id
1 'polypeptide(L)'
;MAEVRWGAWGIAGILLVAQTFLDLVPSGPWGNGAMGTGFLGLAGFGCLYVAWYRRTFSTPGLLPTSDLWKDPAGSWPKVVGAGVLFLLLSYLAGREEVDAWMPDTAGLVLSLIGLLTVLNGLYVGAVIGPLSEEE
;
A
#
# COMPACT_ATOMS: atom_id res chain seq x y z
N MET A 1 21.47 -15.23 7.42
CA MET A 1 20.52 -15.85 6.45
C MET A 1 19.12 -15.22 6.44
N ALA A 2 18.63 -14.62 7.53
CA ALA A 2 17.33 -13.93 7.54
C ALA A 2 17.30 -12.65 6.68
N GLU A 3 18.30 -11.78 6.81
CA GLU A 3 18.51 -10.55 6.02
C GLU A 3 18.37 -10.75 4.50
N VAL A 4 18.98 -11.81 3.95
CA VAL A 4 18.99 -12.12 2.51
C VAL A 4 17.60 -12.52 1.99
N ARG A 5 16.79 -13.21 2.81
CA ARG A 5 15.43 -13.61 2.44
C ARG A 5 14.47 -12.42 2.39
N TRP A 6 14.68 -11.41 3.22
CA TRP A 6 13.86 -10.19 3.23
C TRP A 6 14.15 -9.30 2.02
N GLY A 7 15.42 -9.19 1.64
CA GLY A 7 15.84 -8.51 0.41
C GLY A 7 15.18 -9.10 -0.82
N ALA A 8 15.02 -10.43 -0.89
CA ALA A 8 14.37 -11.10 -2.02
C ALA A 8 12.90 -10.67 -2.21
N TRP A 9 12.12 -10.48 -1.14
CA TRP A 9 10.74 -9.98 -1.23
C TRP A 9 10.69 -8.52 -1.68
N GLY A 10 11.64 -7.69 -1.23
CA GLY A 10 11.77 -6.32 -1.70
C GLY A 10 12.10 -6.25 -3.19
N ILE A 11 13.08 -7.05 -3.64
CA ILE A 11 13.47 -7.15 -5.06
C ILE A 11 12.30 -7.67 -5.90
N ALA A 12 11.64 -8.74 -5.46
CA ALA A 12 10.46 -9.28 -6.14
C ALA A 12 9.33 -8.24 -6.24
N GLY A 13 9.08 -7.47 -5.16
CA GLY A 13 8.11 -6.39 -5.15
C GLY A 13 8.46 -5.27 -6.15
N ILE A 14 9.73 -4.84 -6.20
CA ILE A 14 10.20 -3.84 -7.18
C ILE A 14 10.03 -4.36 -8.61
N LEU A 15 10.41 -5.61 -8.88
CA LEU A 15 10.26 -6.20 -10.22
C LEU A 15 8.79 -6.33 -10.62
N LEU A 16 7.92 -6.73 -9.70
CA LEU A 16 6.49 -6.85 -9.92
C LEU A 16 5.80 -5.50 -10.19
N VAL A 17 6.27 -4.43 -9.57
CA VAL A 17 5.80 -3.06 -9.87
C VAL A 17 6.42 -2.55 -11.17
N ALA A 18 7.71 -2.78 -11.41
CA ALA A 18 8.38 -2.32 -12.63
C ALA A 18 7.78 -2.94 -13.90
N GLN A 19 7.39 -4.22 -13.86
CA GLN A 19 6.75 -4.86 -15.02
C GLN A 19 5.40 -4.24 -15.39
N THR A 20 4.71 -3.54 -14.48
CA THR A 20 3.40 -2.94 -14.81
C THR A 20 3.54 -1.77 -15.77
N PHE A 21 4.74 -1.21 -15.92
CA PHE A 21 5.07 -0.17 -16.89
C PHE A 21 5.49 -0.74 -18.25
N LEU A 22 5.83 -2.02 -18.31
CA LEU A 22 6.32 -2.68 -19.52
C LEU A 22 5.22 -3.50 -20.23
N ASP A 23 4.02 -3.53 -19.65
CA ASP A 23 2.83 -4.26 -20.12
C ASP A 23 3.11 -5.73 -20.51
N LEU A 24 4.05 -6.34 -19.79
CA LEU A 24 4.54 -7.72 -20.01
C LEU A 24 3.55 -8.80 -19.54
N VAL A 25 2.30 -8.41 -19.25
CA VAL A 25 1.35 -9.29 -18.59
C VAL A 25 0.61 -10.13 -19.63
N PRO A 26 0.75 -11.47 -19.59
CA PRO A 26 -0.07 -12.33 -20.46
C PRO A 26 -1.54 -12.09 -20.14
N SER A 27 -2.40 -12.14 -21.17
CA SER A 27 -3.86 -12.01 -21.01
C SER A 27 -4.32 -12.97 -19.91
N GLY A 28 -4.54 -12.43 -18.72
CA GLY A 28 -4.82 -13.22 -17.54
C GLY A 28 -6.14 -13.96 -17.66
N PRO A 29 -6.52 -14.77 -16.66
CA PRO A 29 -7.79 -15.50 -16.65
C PRO A 29 -9.03 -14.58 -16.75
N TRP A 30 -8.84 -13.28 -16.53
CA TRP A 30 -9.86 -12.23 -16.62
C TRP A 30 -10.09 -11.68 -18.03
N GLY A 31 -9.35 -12.13 -19.05
CA GLY A 31 -9.54 -11.71 -20.44
C GLY A 31 -9.20 -10.23 -20.73
N ASN A 32 -8.62 -9.51 -19.76
CA ASN A 32 -8.18 -8.13 -19.89
C ASN A 32 -6.76 -7.97 -19.32
N GLY A 33 -5.83 -7.44 -20.13
CA GLY A 33 -4.45 -7.18 -19.75
C GLY A 33 -4.33 -6.18 -18.60
N ALA A 34 -5.08 -5.08 -18.64
CA ALA A 34 -5.04 -4.01 -17.65
C ALA A 34 -5.38 -4.51 -16.22
N MET A 35 -6.32 -5.45 -16.11
CA MET A 35 -6.71 -6.03 -14.82
C MET A 35 -5.64 -6.98 -14.26
N GLY A 36 -4.97 -7.75 -15.12
CA GLY A 36 -3.83 -8.57 -14.74
C GLY A 36 -2.65 -7.71 -14.27
N THR A 37 -2.38 -6.61 -14.98
CA THR A 37 -1.36 -5.62 -14.63
C THR A 37 -1.63 -4.98 -13.27
N GLY A 38 -2.88 -4.60 -12.99
CA GLY A 38 -3.28 -4.08 -11.68
C GLY A 38 -3.11 -5.09 -10.54
N PHE A 39 -3.49 -6.35 -10.76
CA PHE A 39 -3.33 -7.42 -9.76
C PHE A 39 -1.84 -7.67 -9.44
N LEU A 40 -1.00 -7.72 -10.45
CA LEU A 40 0.44 -7.90 -10.28
C LEU A 40 1.10 -6.70 -9.59
N GLY A 41 0.67 -5.48 -9.91
CA GLY A 41 1.08 -4.27 -9.20
C GLY A 41 0.71 -4.32 -7.72
N LEU A 42 -0.53 -4.72 -7.40
CA LEU A 42 -1.00 -4.88 -6.02
C LEU A 42 -0.21 -5.96 -5.27
N ALA A 43 0.04 -7.10 -5.93
CA ALA A 43 0.87 -8.16 -5.36
C ALA A 43 2.32 -7.69 -5.10
N GLY A 44 2.86 -6.86 -5.99
CA GLY A 44 4.16 -6.20 -5.83
C GLY A 44 4.20 -5.28 -4.61
N PHE A 45 3.20 -4.40 -4.46
CA PHE A 45 3.05 -3.56 -3.27
C PHE A 45 2.90 -4.39 -1.99
N GLY A 46 2.17 -5.51 -2.03
CA GLY A 46 2.08 -6.45 -0.92
C GLY A 46 3.45 -7.04 -0.54
N CYS A 47 4.26 -7.44 -1.52
CA CYS A 47 5.61 -7.94 -1.28
C CYS A 47 6.53 -6.87 -0.68
N LEU A 48 6.46 -5.63 -1.17
CA LEU A 48 7.19 -4.49 -0.63
C LEU A 48 6.80 -4.20 0.83
N TYR A 49 5.50 -4.21 1.11
CA TYR A 49 4.98 -4.04 2.47
C TYR A 49 5.50 -5.13 3.40
N VAL A 50 5.46 -6.40 2.99
CA VAL A 50 5.96 -7.53 3.79
C VAL A 50 7.47 -7.40 4.05
N ALA A 51 8.24 -7.00 3.04
CA ALA A 51 9.68 -6.78 3.18
C ALA A 51 9.98 -5.65 4.17
N TRP A 52 9.27 -4.52 4.05
CA TRP A 52 9.41 -3.38 4.94
C TRP A 52 8.96 -3.70 6.38
N TYR A 53 7.82 -4.36 6.56
CA TYR A 53 7.27 -4.72 7.86
C TYR A 53 8.21 -5.65 8.61
N ARG A 54 8.70 -6.70 7.94
CA ARG A 54 9.62 -7.66 8.55
C ARG A 54 10.98 -7.06 8.86
N ARG A 55 11.44 -6.09 8.06
CA ARG A 55 12.66 -5.31 8.37
C ARG A 55 12.47 -4.39 9.58
N THR A 56 11.29 -3.77 9.71
CA THR A 56 11.02 -2.80 10.78
C THR A 56 10.73 -3.46 12.12
N PHE A 57 9.92 -4.52 12.13
CA PHE A 57 9.42 -5.13 13.36
C PHE A 57 10.10 -6.47 13.72
N SER A 58 10.89 -7.05 12.83
CA SER A 58 11.62 -8.34 13.03
C SER A 58 10.77 -9.47 13.61
N THR A 59 9.45 -9.39 13.49
CA THR A 59 8.45 -10.27 14.10
C THR A 59 7.73 -11.03 12.98
N PRO A 60 7.30 -12.30 13.19
CA PRO A 60 6.62 -13.08 12.15
C PRO A 60 5.20 -12.60 11.80
N GLY A 61 4.61 -11.67 12.56
CA GLY A 61 3.31 -11.06 12.26
C GLY A 61 3.30 -10.22 10.97
N LEU A 62 2.11 -9.82 10.53
CA LEU A 62 1.90 -8.92 9.37
C LEU A 62 1.04 -7.68 9.70
N LEU A 63 0.38 -7.69 10.86
CA LEU A 63 -0.54 -6.66 11.28
C LEU A 63 0.17 -5.77 12.31
N PRO A 64 0.37 -4.47 12.01
CA PRO A 64 0.78 -3.51 13.01
C PRO A 64 -0.43 -3.29 13.92
N THR A 65 -0.50 -4.05 15.02
CA THR A 65 -1.46 -3.77 16.09
C THR A 65 -1.20 -2.36 16.65
N SER A 66 -2.24 -1.70 17.16
CA SER A 66 -2.14 -0.38 17.78
C SER A 66 -1.05 -0.31 18.85
N ASP A 67 -0.77 -1.42 19.52
CA ASP A 67 0.29 -1.58 20.53
C ASP A 67 1.71 -1.33 20.00
N LEU A 68 1.92 -1.40 18.68
CA LEU A 68 3.22 -1.15 18.05
C LEU A 68 3.47 0.35 17.78
N TRP A 69 2.48 1.21 18.00
CA TRP A 69 2.59 2.64 17.78
C TRP A 69 3.13 3.32 19.04
N LYS A 70 4.38 3.83 18.97
CA LYS A 70 5.03 4.52 20.10
C LYS A 70 4.30 5.77 20.59
N ASP A 71 3.71 6.53 19.67
CA ASP A 71 2.91 7.73 19.97
C ASP A 71 1.70 7.76 19.04
N PRO A 72 0.61 7.08 19.42
CA PRO A 72 -0.54 6.92 18.56
C PRO A 72 -1.30 8.26 18.40
N ALA A 73 -1.29 9.13 19.42
CA ALA A 73 -1.92 10.46 19.40
C ALA A 73 -1.26 11.41 18.40
N GLY A 74 0.08 11.39 18.29
CA GLY A 74 0.82 12.21 17.32
C GLY A 74 0.94 11.59 15.92
N SER A 75 0.72 10.28 15.77
CA SER A 75 0.95 9.56 14.51
C SER A 75 -0.32 9.39 13.68
N TRP A 76 -1.50 9.24 14.29
CA TRP A 76 -2.76 9.03 13.55
C TRP A 76 -3.08 10.15 12.54
N PRO A 77 -2.90 11.46 12.82
CA PRO A 77 -3.24 12.49 11.83
C PRO A 77 -2.23 12.52 10.68
N LYS A 78 -0.98 12.10 10.91
CA LYS A 78 0.05 11.96 9.87
C LYS A 78 -0.31 10.81 8.92
N VAL A 79 -0.81 9.70 9.46
CA VAL A 79 -1.26 8.56 8.65
C VAL A 79 -2.49 8.93 7.81
N VAL A 80 -3.47 9.63 8.39
CA VAL A 80 -4.61 10.17 7.62
C VAL A 80 -4.11 11.11 6.52
N GLY A 81 -3.19 12.03 6.83
CA GLY A 81 -2.60 12.94 5.85
C GLY A 81 -1.88 12.22 4.71
N ALA A 82 -1.12 11.16 5.02
CA ALA A 82 -0.49 10.31 4.01
C ALA A 82 -1.52 9.58 3.14
N GLY A 83 -2.60 9.07 3.74
CA GLY A 83 -3.70 8.44 3.00
C GLY A 83 -4.40 9.42 2.06
N VAL A 84 -4.68 10.65 2.52
CA VAL A 84 -5.23 11.72 1.68
C VAL A 84 -4.28 12.07 0.55
N LEU A 85 -2.97 12.14 0.80
CA LEU A 85 -1.97 12.35 -0.25
C LEU A 85 -2.03 11.26 -1.32
N PHE A 86 -2.15 9.98 -0.94
CA PHE A 86 -2.33 8.89 -1.90
C PHE A 86 -3.63 9.01 -2.71
N LEU A 87 -4.73 9.48 -2.10
CA LEU A 87 -5.98 9.76 -2.81
C LEU A 87 -5.82 10.94 -3.79
N LEU A 88 -5.09 11.99 -3.43
CA LEU A 88 -4.77 13.09 -4.33
C LEU A 88 -3.90 12.63 -5.50
N LEU A 89 -2.89 11.80 -5.24
CA LEU A 89 -2.06 11.20 -6.29
C LEU A 89 -2.88 10.28 -7.20
N SER A 90 -3.81 9.50 -6.64
CA SER A 90 -4.76 8.69 -7.41
C SER A 90 -5.62 9.55 -8.34
N TYR A 91 -6.15 10.67 -7.82
CA TYR A 91 -6.93 11.61 -8.61
C TYR A 91 -6.12 12.25 -9.73
N LEU A 92 -4.87 12.64 -9.45
CA LEU A 92 -3.95 13.18 -10.47
C LEU A 92 -3.56 12.14 -11.51
N ALA A 93 -3.40 10.87 -11.11
CA ALA A 93 -3.10 9.78 -12.04
C ALA A 93 -4.22 9.53 -13.04
N GLY A 94 -5.48 9.81 -12.68
CA GLY A 94 -6.63 9.72 -13.59
C GLY A 94 -6.85 10.97 -14.48
N ARG A 95 -5.95 11.95 -14.45
CA ARG A 95 -5.98 13.10 -15.38
C ARG A 95 -5.31 12.71 -16.68
N GLU A 96 -5.90 13.09 -17.81
CA GLU A 96 -5.44 12.77 -19.17
C GLU A 96 -3.95 13.10 -19.42
N GLU A 97 -3.39 14.09 -18.73
CA GLU A 97 -1.98 14.50 -18.84
C GLU A 97 -0.98 13.52 -18.20
N VAL A 98 -1.41 12.78 -17.17
CA VAL A 98 -0.57 11.84 -16.40
C VAL A 98 -0.88 10.39 -16.77
N ASP A 99 -2.08 10.13 -17.30
CA ASP A 99 -2.54 8.83 -17.79
C ASP A 99 -1.57 8.24 -18.83
N ALA A 100 -0.97 9.07 -19.68
CA ALA A 100 0.01 8.65 -20.68
C ALA A 100 1.33 8.07 -20.10
N TRP A 101 1.64 8.33 -18.83
CA TRP A 101 2.88 7.89 -18.17
C TRP A 101 2.64 6.83 -17.08
N MET A 102 1.39 6.55 -16.77
CA MET A 102 1.00 5.73 -15.63
C MET A 102 0.22 4.50 -16.11
N PRO A 103 0.40 3.31 -15.52
CA PRO A 103 -0.39 2.14 -15.89
C PRO A 103 -1.89 2.41 -15.68
N ASP A 104 -2.75 1.94 -16.59
CA ASP A 104 -4.22 2.15 -16.57
C ASP A 104 -4.89 1.90 -15.21
N THR A 105 -4.36 0.95 -14.42
CA THR A 105 -4.90 0.55 -13.11
C THR A 105 -4.21 1.20 -11.91
N ALA A 106 -3.18 2.03 -12.12
CA ALA A 106 -2.42 2.65 -11.05
C ALA A 106 -3.27 3.60 -10.19
N GLY A 107 -4.14 4.39 -10.82
CA GLY A 107 -5.08 5.25 -10.09
C GLY A 107 -5.96 4.46 -9.13
N LEU A 108 -6.42 3.26 -9.55
CA LEU A 108 -7.25 2.38 -8.74
C LEU A 108 -6.47 1.79 -7.55
N VAL A 109 -5.24 1.32 -7.78
CA VAL A 109 -4.35 0.81 -6.71
C VAL A 109 -4.00 1.91 -5.70
N LEU A 110 -3.68 3.12 -6.17
CA LEU A 110 -3.41 4.28 -5.31
C LEU A 110 -4.63 4.66 -4.48
N SER A 111 -5.83 4.62 -5.08
CA SER A 111 -7.08 4.91 -4.36
C SER A 111 -7.33 3.91 -3.23
N LEU A 112 -7.09 2.62 -3.50
CA LEU A 112 -7.23 1.55 -2.52
C LEU A 112 -6.27 1.75 -1.36
N ILE A 113 -4.98 1.98 -1.65
CA ILE A 113 -3.96 2.22 -0.63
C ILE A 113 -4.31 3.46 0.20
N GLY A 114 -4.70 4.56 -0.46
CA GLY A 114 -5.10 5.79 0.21
C GLY A 114 -6.28 5.60 1.14
N LEU A 115 -7.34 4.94 0.67
CA LEU A 115 -8.55 4.70 1.46
C LEU A 115 -8.27 3.79 2.67
N LEU A 116 -7.52 2.70 2.48
CA LEU A 116 -7.12 1.81 3.57
C LEU A 116 -6.28 2.56 4.61
N THR A 117 -5.37 3.43 4.17
CA THR A 117 -4.52 4.23 5.05
C THR A 117 -5.33 5.24 5.85
N VAL A 118 -6.28 5.93 5.20
CA VAL A 118 -7.21 6.86 5.88
C VAL A 118 -8.06 6.12 6.90
N LEU A 119 -8.67 5.01 6.51
CA LEU A 119 -9.49 4.20 7.42
C LEU A 119 -8.70 3.71 8.64
N ASN A 120 -7.47 3.25 8.43
CA ASN A 120 -6.59 2.83 9.51
C ASN A 120 -6.25 4.00 10.45
N GLY A 121 -5.89 5.17 9.90
CA GLY A 121 -5.60 6.36 10.70
C GLY A 121 -6.81 6.86 11.49
N LEU A 122 -8.00 6.86 10.87
CA LEU A 122 -9.25 7.22 11.53
C LEU A 122 -9.64 6.23 12.62
N TYR A 123 -9.45 4.93 12.39
CA TYR A 123 -9.69 3.89 13.40
C TYR A 123 -8.82 4.12 14.63
N VAL A 124 -7.50 4.32 14.45
CA VAL A 124 -6.59 4.61 15.57
C VAL A 124 -6.98 5.90 16.29
N GLY A 125 -7.34 6.96 15.54
CA GLY A 125 -7.86 8.20 16.13
C GLY A 125 -9.14 8.00 16.93
N ALA A 126 -10.05 7.14 16.46
CA ALA A 126 -11.28 6.80 17.16
C ALA A 126 -11.01 6.02 18.46
N VAL A 127 -10.12 5.03 18.43
CA VAL A 127 -9.74 4.22 19.62
C VAL A 127 -9.09 5.08 20.71
N ILE A 128 -8.29 6.09 20.36
CA ILE A 128 -7.65 6.97 21.35
C ILE A 128 -8.60 8.05 21.88
N GLY A 129 -9.58 8.46 21.07
CA GLY A 129 -10.50 9.54 21.39
C GLY A 129 -11.91 9.03 21.74
N PRO A 130 -12.89 9.15 20.82
CA PRO A 130 -14.30 8.92 21.11
C PRO A 130 -14.69 7.47 21.46
N LEU A 131 -13.84 6.50 21.12
CA LEU A 131 -14.04 5.07 21.42
C LEU A 131 -13.00 4.55 22.40
N SER A 132 -12.29 5.43 23.13
CA SER A 132 -11.47 4.96 24.24
C SER A 132 -12.37 4.30 25.26
N GLU A 133 -12.08 3.06 25.64
CA GLU A 133 -12.75 2.45 26.78
C GLU A 133 -12.48 3.34 28.00
N GLU A 134 -13.53 4.01 28.49
CA GLU A 134 -13.52 4.65 29.80
C GLU A 134 -13.38 3.51 30.83
N GLU A 135 -12.17 3.34 31.39
CA GLU A 135 -12.01 2.66 32.69
C GLU A 135 -12.56 3.53 33.82
#